data_AF-A0A381W3F4-F1
#
_entry.id   AF-A0A381W3F4-F1
#
_cell.length_a   1.000
_cell.length_b   1.000
_cell.length_c   1.000
_cell.angle_alpha   90.00
_cell.angle_beta   90.00
_cell.angle_gamma   90.00
#
_symmetry.space_group_name_H-M   'P 1'
#
loop_
_entity.id
_entity.type
_entity.pdbx_description
1 polymer ?
#
loop_
_entity_poly.entity_id
_entity_poly.type
_entity_poly.pdbx_seq_one_letter_code
_entity_poly.pdbx_strand_id
1 'polypeptide(L)'
;MPPAFIYGTAWKEQYTAGLVELALKQGFRGIDTANQRRHYFEAAVGEVIAREIAAGTVTREELFLQTKFTHRPGQDQRLPYDPK
;
A
#
# COMPACT_ATOMS: atom_id res chain seq x y z
N MET A 1 11.26 -13.66 -6.69
CA MET A 1 12.18 -12.91 -5.80
C MET A 1 11.65 -11.49 -5.64
N PRO A 2 11.87 -10.82 -4.50
CA PRO A 2 11.47 -9.42 -4.35
C PRO A 2 12.22 -8.53 -5.35
N PRO A 3 11.60 -7.44 -5.85
CA PRO A 3 12.27 -6.49 -6.73
C PRO A 3 13.38 -5.74 -6.00
N ALA A 4 14.41 -5.31 -6.74
CA ALA A 4 15.54 -4.56 -6.19
C ALA A 4 15.13 -3.18 -5.62
N PHE A 5 14.04 -2.61 -6.13
CA PHE A 5 13.48 -1.34 -5.66
C PHE A 5 12.01 -1.54 -5.23
N ILE A 6 11.70 -1.06 -4.03
CA ILE A 6 10.36 -1.14 -3.42
C ILE A 6 9.92 0.28 -3.05
N TYR A 7 8.70 0.65 -3.43
CA TYR A 7 8.12 1.94 -3.10
C TYR A 7 7.45 1.92 -1.72
N GLY A 8 7.99 2.70 -0.78
CA GLY A 8 7.43 2.84 0.57
C GLY A 8 6.28 3.83 0.63
N THR A 9 5.25 3.51 1.40
CA THR A 9 3.99 4.31 1.48
C THR A 9 3.78 5.08 2.79
N ALA A 10 4.75 5.06 3.71
CA ALA A 10 4.66 5.77 4.99
C ALA A 10 4.51 7.29 4.82
N TRP A 11 3.74 7.90 5.72
CA TRP A 11 3.56 9.36 5.87
C TRP A 11 2.97 10.09 4.67
N LYS A 12 2.25 9.39 3.80
CA LYS A 12 1.59 9.98 2.61
C LYS A 12 0.14 10.41 2.85
N GLU A 13 -0.55 9.79 3.82
CA GLU A 13 -1.94 10.08 4.19
C GLU A 13 -2.87 10.20 2.96
N GLN A 14 -3.56 11.32 2.74
CA GLN A 14 -4.49 11.51 1.62
C GLN A 14 -3.81 11.44 0.24
N TYR A 15 -2.50 11.66 0.16
CA TYR A 15 -1.75 11.57 -1.10
C TYR A 15 -1.36 10.13 -1.46
N THR A 16 -1.62 9.15 -0.57
CA THR A 16 -1.23 7.74 -0.78
C THR A 16 -1.71 7.22 -2.12
N ALA A 17 -2.97 7.44 -2.48
CA ALA A 17 -3.54 6.93 -3.73
C ALA A 17 -2.80 7.47 -4.97
N GLY A 18 -2.75 8.80 -5.14
CA GLY A 18 -2.09 9.41 -6.30
C GLY A 18 -0.59 9.09 -6.39
N LEU A 19 0.06 8.97 -5.24
CA LEU A 19 1.49 8.63 -5.17
C LEU A 19 1.78 7.15 -5.48
N VAL A 20 0.88 6.22 -5.15
CA VAL A 20 0.99 4.81 -5.56
C VAL A 20 0.70 4.66 -7.04
N GLU A 21 -0.32 5.34 -7.56
CA GLU A 21 -0.62 5.38 -8.99
C GLU A 21 0.59 5.86 -9.80
N LEU A 22 1.20 6.98 -9.36
CA LEU A 22 2.40 7.50 -10.00
C LEU A 22 3.54 6.48 -9.94
N ALA A 23 3.78 5.84 -8.80
CA ALA A 23 4.83 4.83 -8.68
C ALA A 23 4.63 3.66 -9.66
N LEU A 24 3.41 3.14 -9.80
CA LEU A 24 3.09 2.07 -10.75
C LEU A 24 3.34 2.53 -12.20
N LYS A 25 2.91 3.75 -12.55
CA LYS A 25 3.15 4.37 -13.87
C LYS A 25 4.64 4.61 -14.17
N GLN A 26 5.45 4.84 -13.14
CA GLN A 26 6.91 4.99 -13.25
C GLN A 26 7.65 3.64 -13.23
N GLY A 27 6.94 2.51 -13.26
CA GLY A 27 7.53 1.18 -13.39
C GLY A 27 7.84 0.47 -12.08
N PHE A 28 7.46 1.02 -10.91
CA PHE A 28 7.57 0.26 -9.67
C PHE A 28 6.67 -0.99 -9.72
N ARG A 29 7.22 -2.09 -9.19
CA ARG A 29 6.53 -3.38 -9.05
C ARG A 29 6.54 -3.90 -7.61
N GLY A 30 7.37 -3.31 -6.75
CA GLY A 30 7.35 -3.53 -5.31
C GLY A 30 6.64 -2.38 -4.59
N ILE A 31 5.64 -2.69 -3.76
CA ILE A 31 4.95 -1.72 -2.90
C ILE A 31 5.04 -2.19 -1.44
N ASP A 32 5.50 -1.31 -0.55
CA ASP A 32 5.58 -1.54 0.89
C ASP A 32 4.59 -0.64 1.65
N THR A 33 3.74 -1.26 2.45
CA THR A 33 2.73 -0.63 3.30
C THR A 33 2.71 -1.26 4.69
N ALA A 34 1.75 -0.88 5.54
CA ALA A 34 1.50 -1.53 6.83
C ALA A 34 0.05 -1.30 7.26
N ASN A 35 -0.45 -2.18 8.15
CA ASN A 35 -1.75 -1.99 8.78
C ASN A 35 -1.77 -0.88 9.85
N GLN A 36 -0.66 -0.16 10.05
CA GLN A 36 -0.58 0.93 11.04
C GLN A 36 -1.22 2.20 10.50
N ARG A 37 -2.50 2.45 10.82
CA ARG A 37 -3.21 3.60 10.24
C ARG A 37 -2.62 4.96 10.62
N ARG A 38 -1.85 5.01 11.71
CA ARG A 38 -1.09 6.20 12.15
C ARG A 38 -0.15 6.76 11.08
N HIS A 39 0.52 5.91 10.32
CA HIS A 39 1.54 6.32 9.34
C HIS A 39 1.24 5.85 7.92
N TYR A 40 0.38 4.85 7.77
CA TYR A 40 0.09 4.21 6.49
C TYR A 40 -1.39 4.30 6.19
N PHE A 41 -1.74 4.24 4.91
CA PHE A 41 -3.12 4.16 4.46
C PHE A 41 -3.29 2.96 3.51
N GLU A 42 -3.17 1.75 4.06
CA GLU A 42 -3.17 0.50 3.31
C GLU A 42 -4.40 0.29 2.43
N ALA A 43 -5.60 0.70 2.89
CA ALA A 43 -6.81 0.64 2.08
C ALA A 43 -6.70 1.46 0.77
N ALA A 44 -6.16 2.67 0.83
CA ALA A 44 -5.94 3.50 -0.36
C ALA A 44 -4.90 2.90 -1.32
N VAL A 45 -3.91 2.16 -0.80
CA VAL A 45 -2.97 1.38 -1.64
C VAL A 45 -3.73 0.28 -2.39
N GLY A 46 -4.57 -0.47 -1.68
CA GLY A 46 -5.37 -1.56 -2.24
C GLY A 46 -6.36 -1.08 -3.32
N GLU A 47 -7.04 0.04 -3.09
CA GLU A 47 -7.96 0.65 -4.06
C GLU A 47 -7.26 0.99 -5.37
N VAL A 48 -6.08 1.60 -5.31
CA VAL A 48 -5.31 1.95 -6.52
C VAL A 48 -4.80 0.71 -7.23
N ILE A 49 -4.27 -0.28 -6.50
CA ILE A 49 -3.83 -1.54 -7.11
C ILE A 49 -4.99 -2.22 -7.84
N ALA A 50 -6.16 -2.33 -7.21
CA ALA A 50 -7.32 -2.93 -7.82
C ALA A 50 -7.74 -2.19 -9.10
N ARG A 51 -7.74 -0.85 -9.06
CA ARG A 51 -8.06 -0.01 -10.21
C ARG A 51 -7.03 -0.15 -11.35
N GLU A 52 -5.74 -0.13 -11.04
CA GLU A 52 -4.68 -0.26 -12.07
C GLU A 52 -4.62 -1.66 -12.68
N ILE A 53 -4.95 -2.70 -11.91
CA ILE A 53 -5.15 -4.05 -12.44
C ILE A 53 -6.35 -4.08 -13.39
N ALA A 54 -7.49 -3.51 -12.99
CA ALA A 54 -8.69 -3.45 -13.83
C ALA A 54 -8.46 -2.63 -15.11
N ALA A 55 -7.63 -1.58 -15.05
CA ALA A 55 -7.23 -0.77 -16.19
C ALA A 55 -6.19 -1.44 -17.10
N GLY A 56 -5.59 -2.54 -16.68
CA GLY A 56 -4.54 -3.25 -17.42
C GLY A 56 -3.17 -2.57 -17.37
N THR A 57 -2.95 -1.59 -16.49
CA THR A 57 -1.65 -0.92 -16.30
C THR A 57 -0.59 -1.89 -15.76
N VAL A 58 -1.01 -2.81 -14.89
CA VAL A 58 -0.20 -3.86 -14.28
C VAL A 58 -1.05 -5.12 -14.07
N THR A 59 -0.45 -6.30 -14.01
CA THR A 59 -1.12 -7.54 -13.57
C THR A 59 -0.82 -7.85 -12.11
N ARG A 60 -1.59 -8.74 -11.50
CA ARG A 60 -1.35 -9.15 -10.10
C ARG A 60 0.01 -9.84 -9.96
N GLU A 61 0.40 -10.64 -10.94
CA GLU A 61 1.63 -11.44 -10.96
C GLU A 61 2.89 -10.58 -11.03
N GLU A 62 2.80 -9.39 -11.64
CA GLU A 62 3.91 -8.44 -11.68
C GLU A 62 4.17 -7.77 -10.31
N LEU A 63 3.20 -7.79 -9.40
CA LEU A 63 3.27 -7.03 -8.14
C LEU A 63 3.83 -7.85 -6.98
N PHE A 64 4.88 -7.30 -6.36
CA PHE A 64 5.34 -7.68 -5.04
C PHE A 64 4.74 -6.73 -3.99
N LEU A 65 3.86 -7.25 -3.14
CA LEU A 65 3.18 -6.47 -2.10
C LEU A 65 3.68 -6.91 -0.72
N GLN A 66 4.21 -5.97 0.04
CA GLN A 66 4.66 -6.18 1.43
C GLN A 66 3.82 -5.33 2.38
N THR A 67 3.29 -5.96 3.41
CA THR A 67 2.66 -5.27 4.55
C THR A 67 3.31 -5.70 5.85
N LYS A 68 2.95 -5.06 6.95
CA LYS A 68 3.55 -5.27 8.27
C LYS A 68 2.46 -5.37 9.32
N PHE A 69 2.63 -6.31 10.25
CA PHE A 69 1.80 -6.40 11.44
C PHE A 69 2.16 -5.30 12.43
N THR A 70 1.13 -4.63 12.93
CA THR A 70 1.23 -3.67 14.03
C THR A 70 0.25 -4.09 15.12
N HIS A 71 0.80 -4.42 16.28
CA HIS A 71 0.03 -4.68 17.49
C HIS A 71 -0.80 -3.47 17.93
N ARG A 72 -1.88 -3.69 18.67
CA ARG A 72 -2.89 -2.68 19.02
C ARG A 72 -2.31 -1.41 19.69
N PRO A 73 -1.41 -1.46 20.68
CA PRO A 73 -0.76 -0.27 21.23
C PRO A 73 0.02 0.59 20.23
N GLY A 74 0.44 0.02 19.10
CA GLY A 74 1.11 0.74 18.02
C GLY A 74 0.15 1.47 17.07
N GLN A 75 -1.17 1.29 17.21
CA GLN A 75 -2.18 1.91 16.36
C GLN A 75 -2.64 3.26 16.93
N ASP A 76 -3.30 4.07 16.09
CA ASP A 76 -4.11 5.19 16.56
C ASP A 76 -5.60 4.82 16.62
N GLN A 77 -6.49 5.79 16.84
CA GLN A 77 -7.94 5.57 16.93
C GLN A 77 -8.58 5.00 15.66
N ARG A 78 -7.89 5.04 14.51
CA ARG A 78 -8.40 4.61 13.19
C ARG A 78 -8.05 3.14 12.94
N LEU A 79 -8.43 2.26 13.87
CA LEU A 79 -8.15 0.83 13.76
C LEU A 79 -8.72 0.24 12.45
N PRO A 80 -7.92 -0.49 11.64
CA PRO A 80 -8.39 -1.08 10.39
C PRO A 80 -9.06 -2.46 10.57
N TYR A 81 -9.39 -2.85 11.79
CA TYR A 81 -10.00 -4.13 12.13
C TYR A 81 -10.82 -4.01 13.42
N ASP A 82 -11.75 -4.94 13.65
CA ASP A 82 -12.45 -5.07 14.93
C ASP A 82 -11.48 -5.58 16.00
N PRO A 83 -11.26 -4.84 17.10
CA PRO A 83 -10.36 -5.28 18.17
C PRO A 83 -10.96 -6.31 19.13
N LYS A 84 -12.18 -6.80 18.88
CA LYS A 84 -12.88 -7.81 19.68
C LYS A 84 -12.90 -9.18 19.02
#